data_AF-A0A2G7FZL5-F1
#
_entry.id   AF-A0A2G7FZL5-F1
#
_cell.length_a   1.000
_cell.length_b   1.000
_cell.length_c   1.000
_cell.angle_alpha   90.00
_cell.angle_beta   90.00
_cell.angle_gamma   90.00
#
_symmetry.space_group_name_H-M   'P 1'
#
loop_
_entity.id
_entity.type
_entity.pdbx_description
1 polymer ?
#
loop_
_entity_poly.entity_id
_entity_poly.type
_entity_poly.pdbx_seq_one_letter_code
_entity_poly.pdbx_strand_id
1 'polypeptide(L)'
;MSPDNDIHSLKKLAAQYAQQLDLTHLSLPNASTIVHPDIQCAIYEHMFNEAAVWPLPPVGYRTRILKTIIARIEDGITDPEEDELNSDLIETWTNLISLPKPSQIQQAQQLTYIKYTAPTTTTTSQDPQTVITSESRGLIYSSGTTGFRTWEASLHLGTYLSTPTGAAMSPGNG
;
A
#
# COMPACT_ATOMS: atom_id res chain seq x y z
N MET A 1 -13.46 16.64 -10.61
CA MET A 1 -13.26 15.90 -9.35
C MET A 1 -12.99 16.91 -8.25
N SER A 2 -13.52 16.72 -7.04
CA SER A 2 -13.16 17.57 -5.89
C SER A 2 -11.82 17.11 -5.30
N PRO A 3 -10.94 18.03 -4.85
CA PRO A 3 -9.61 17.71 -4.34
C PRO A 3 -9.62 16.72 -3.16
N ASP A 4 -10.66 16.74 -2.31
CA ASP A 4 -10.83 15.78 -1.22
C ASP A 4 -10.90 14.32 -1.70
N ASN A 5 -11.52 14.07 -2.87
CA ASN A 5 -11.70 12.72 -3.38
C ASN A 5 -10.37 12.08 -3.83
N ASP A 6 -9.46 12.89 -4.35
CA ASP A 6 -8.15 12.43 -4.83
C ASP A 6 -7.22 12.12 -3.63
N ILE A 7 -7.28 12.94 -2.58
CA ILE A 7 -6.56 12.70 -1.32
C ILE A 7 -7.04 11.40 -0.65
N HIS A 8 -8.36 11.18 -0.56
CA HIS A 8 -8.92 9.94 -0.01
C HIS A 8 -8.52 8.71 -0.84
N SER A 9 -8.53 8.84 -2.17
CA SER A 9 -8.12 7.77 -3.09
C SER A 9 -6.64 7.41 -2.91
N LEU A 10 -5.78 8.41 -2.72
CA LEU A 10 -4.35 8.19 -2.50
C LEU A 10 -4.06 7.55 -1.13
N LYS A 11 -4.73 8.00 -0.05
CA LYS A 11 -4.61 7.36 1.27
C LYS A 11 -5.01 5.88 1.22
N LYS A 12 -6.08 5.57 0.48
CA LYS A 12 -6.49 4.18 0.24
C LYS A 12 -5.41 3.41 -0.53
N LEU A 13 -4.88 3.96 -1.62
CA LEU A 13 -3.80 3.32 -2.38
C LEU A 13 -2.58 3.02 -1.50
N ALA A 14 -2.12 4.00 -0.71
CA ALA A 14 -0.97 3.84 0.18
C ALA A 14 -1.22 2.74 1.23
N ALA A 15 -2.41 2.71 1.83
CA ALA A 15 -2.80 1.63 2.74
C ALA A 15 -2.80 0.27 2.05
N GLN A 16 -3.39 0.17 0.85
CA GLN A 16 -3.42 -1.08 0.09
C GLN A 16 -2.01 -1.57 -0.31
N TYR A 17 -1.13 -0.63 -0.64
CA TYR A 17 0.26 -0.92 -0.94
C TYR A 17 1.02 -1.44 0.29
N ALA A 18 0.82 -0.82 1.46
CA ALA A 18 1.43 -1.26 2.72
C ALA A 18 0.87 -2.61 3.22
N GLN A 19 -0.36 -2.92 2.82
CA GLN A 19 -1.02 -4.23 2.97
C GLN A 19 -0.54 -5.27 1.94
N GLN A 20 0.29 -4.87 0.98
CA GLN A 20 0.87 -5.73 -0.07
C GLN A 20 -0.18 -6.46 -0.93
N LEU A 21 -1.33 -5.84 -1.16
CA LEU A 21 -2.37 -6.37 -2.03
C LEU A 21 -1.86 -6.56 -3.47
N ASP A 22 -2.39 -7.56 -4.18
CA ASP A 22 -2.02 -7.74 -5.58
C ASP A 22 -2.45 -6.54 -6.45
N LEU A 23 -1.69 -6.31 -7.53
CA LEU A 23 -1.88 -5.19 -8.47
C LEU A 23 -3.34 -4.99 -8.92
N THR A 24 -4.08 -6.08 -9.10
CA THR A 24 -5.49 -6.05 -9.53
C THR A 24 -6.45 -5.47 -8.49
N HIS A 25 -6.03 -5.41 -7.22
CA HIS A 25 -6.82 -4.89 -6.10
C HIS A 25 -6.40 -3.48 -5.68
N LEU A 26 -5.32 -2.93 -6.23
CA LEU A 26 -4.87 -1.58 -5.95
C LEU A 26 -5.77 -0.54 -6.65
N SER A 27 -6.24 0.44 -5.90
CA SER A 27 -7.06 1.56 -6.38
C SER A 27 -6.19 2.65 -6.98
N LEU A 28 -5.46 2.33 -8.05
CA LEU A 28 -4.53 3.24 -8.73
C LEU A 28 -5.28 4.34 -9.50
N PRO A 29 -4.94 5.64 -9.32
CA PRO A 29 -5.54 6.77 -10.06
C PRO A 29 -5.42 6.60 -11.58
N ASN A 30 -6.42 7.05 -12.34
CA ASN A 30 -6.39 6.98 -13.81
C ASN A 30 -5.20 7.77 -14.40
N ALA A 31 -4.89 7.55 -15.69
CA ALA A 31 -3.74 8.16 -16.38
C ALA A 31 -3.76 9.70 -16.31
N SER A 32 -4.92 10.34 -16.54
CA SER A 32 -5.08 11.80 -16.49
C SER A 32 -4.90 12.38 -15.08
N THR A 33 -5.13 11.60 -14.03
CA THR A 33 -4.93 12.05 -12.64
C THR A 33 -3.51 11.78 -12.16
N ILE A 34 -2.95 10.60 -12.49
CA ILE A 34 -1.63 10.19 -11.98
C ILE A 34 -0.48 10.99 -12.60
N VAL A 35 -0.68 11.59 -13.77
CA VAL A 35 0.32 12.45 -14.43
C VAL A 35 0.57 13.75 -13.66
N HIS A 36 -0.40 14.23 -12.88
CA HIS A 36 -0.23 15.50 -12.15
C HIS A 36 0.93 15.44 -11.14
N PRO A 37 1.83 16.44 -11.12
CA PRO A 37 3.02 16.45 -10.27
C PRO A 37 2.72 16.24 -8.78
N ASP A 38 1.66 16.88 -8.26
CA ASP A 38 1.24 16.75 -6.86
C ASP A 38 0.87 15.30 -6.50
N ILE A 39 0.24 14.58 -7.43
CA ILE A 39 -0.15 13.19 -7.24
C ILE A 39 1.09 12.28 -7.27
N GLN A 40 2.01 12.50 -8.22
CA GLN A 40 3.27 11.76 -8.28
C GLN A 40 4.12 11.95 -7.02
N CYS A 41 4.23 13.19 -6.53
CA CYS A 41 4.94 13.54 -5.30
C CYS A 41 4.32 12.82 -4.09
N ALA A 42 2.99 12.89 -3.96
CA ALA A 42 2.31 12.25 -2.84
C ALA A 42 2.36 10.70 -2.91
N ILE A 43 2.40 10.10 -4.11
CA ILE A 43 2.69 8.67 -4.29
C ILE A 43 4.09 8.34 -3.76
N TYR A 44 5.11 9.10 -4.16
CA TYR A 44 6.48 8.90 -3.68
C TYR A 44 6.55 8.99 -2.15
N GLU A 45 6.08 10.09 -1.58
CA GLU A 45 6.14 10.37 -0.14
C GLU A 45 5.45 9.31 0.73
N HIS A 46 4.32 8.76 0.27
CA HIS A 46 3.53 7.82 1.06
C HIS A 46 3.82 6.34 0.77
N MET A 47 4.55 6.01 -0.29
CA MET A 47 4.76 4.61 -0.70
C MET A 47 6.23 4.22 -0.89
N PHE A 48 7.10 5.16 -1.28
CA PHE A 48 8.46 4.85 -1.72
C PHE A 48 9.56 5.61 -0.99
N ASN A 49 9.24 6.74 -0.36
CA ASN A 49 10.18 7.50 0.46
C ASN A 49 10.62 6.67 1.68
N GLU A 50 11.82 6.11 1.62
CA GLU A 50 12.34 5.24 2.68
C GLU A 50 12.64 5.98 3.98
N ALA A 51 12.77 7.31 3.94
CA ALA A 51 12.95 8.13 5.14
C ALA A 51 11.62 8.42 5.85
N ALA A 52 10.49 8.42 5.13
CA ALA A 52 9.17 8.75 5.66
C ALA A 52 8.29 7.52 5.94
N VAL A 53 8.51 6.42 5.21
CA VAL A 53 7.61 5.26 5.21
C VAL A 53 8.25 4.06 5.89
N TRP A 54 7.55 3.54 6.90
CA TRP A 54 7.88 2.25 7.51
C TRP A 54 6.61 1.49 7.93
N PRO A 55 6.57 0.15 7.72
CA PRO A 55 7.54 -0.67 7.00
C PRO A 55 7.40 -0.54 5.48
N LEU A 56 8.51 -0.76 4.75
CA LEU A 56 8.49 -0.86 3.29
C LEU A 56 8.18 -2.30 2.86
N PRO A 57 7.33 -2.48 1.83
CA PRO A 57 7.12 -3.79 1.22
C PRO A 57 8.42 -4.39 0.61
N PRO A 58 8.45 -5.71 0.34
CA PRO A 58 9.59 -6.37 -0.27
C PRO A 58 9.96 -5.77 -1.63
N VAL A 59 11.26 -5.75 -1.94
CA VAL A 59 11.82 -5.18 -3.18
C VAL A 59 11.06 -5.63 -4.41
N GLY A 60 10.85 -6.94 -4.60
CA GLY A 60 10.16 -7.46 -5.78
C GLY A 60 8.72 -6.97 -5.94
N TYR A 61 8.02 -6.72 -4.82
CA TYR A 61 6.69 -6.11 -4.85
C TYR A 61 6.79 -4.63 -5.22
N ARG A 62 7.67 -3.86 -4.56
CA ARG A 62 7.94 -2.44 -4.87
C ARG A 62 8.25 -2.23 -6.35
N THR A 63 9.14 -3.05 -6.91
CA THR A 63 9.51 -3.01 -8.34
C THR A 63 8.27 -3.21 -9.22
N ARG A 64 7.44 -4.22 -8.94
CA ARG A 64 6.24 -4.47 -9.75
C ARG A 64 5.25 -3.31 -9.70
N ILE A 65 5.00 -2.75 -8.52
CA ILE A 65 4.07 -1.63 -8.34
C ILE A 65 4.61 -0.37 -9.03
N LEU A 66 5.87 -0.01 -8.77
CA LEU A 66 6.48 1.19 -9.35
C LEU A 66 6.55 1.11 -10.87
N LYS A 67 6.85 -0.06 -11.44
CA LYS A 67 6.79 -0.28 -12.90
C LYS A 67 5.41 0.04 -13.47
N THR A 68 4.35 -0.43 -12.80
CA THR A 68 2.97 -0.19 -13.25
C THR A 68 2.57 1.27 -13.09
N ILE A 69 3.02 1.94 -12.03
CA ILE A 69 2.79 3.38 -11.83
C ILE A 69 3.48 4.20 -12.93
N ILE A 70 4.76 3.94 -13.19
CA ILE A 70 5.52 4.64 -14.25
C ILE A 70 4.84 4.44 -15.60
N ALA A 71 4.50 3.20 -15.98
CA ALA A 71 3.80 2.94 -17.24
C ALA A 71 2.44 3.65 -17.35
N ARG A 72 1.73 3.84 -16.22
CA ARG A 72 0.46 4.57 -16.18
C ARG A 72 0.67 6.08 -16.34
N ILE A 73 1.73 6.62 -15.75
CA ILE A 73 2.10 8.04 -15.91
C ILE A 73 2.47 8.28 -17.36
N GLU A 74 3.33 7.44 -17.95
CA GLU A 74 3.73 7.52 -19.36
C GLU A 74 2.53 7.51 -20.32
N ASP A 75 1.50 6.71 -20.05
CA ASP A 75 0.24 6.68 -20.83
C ASP A 75 -0.62 7.95 -20.65
N GLY A 76 -0.43 8.67 -19.54
CA GLY A 76 -1.13 9.92 -19.24
C GLY A 76 -0.46 11.18 -19.78
N ILE A 77 0.84 11.13 -20.09
CA ILE A 77 1.62 12.24 -20.65
C ILE A 77 1.00 12.62 -22.01
N THR A 78 0.49 13.84 -22.10
CA THR A 78 -0.09 14.38 -23.33
C THR A 78 0.74 15.54 -23.87
N ASP A 79 1.39 16.31 -22.99
CA ASP A 79 2.29 17.40 -23.35
C ASP A 79 3.70 17.14 -22.77
N PRO A 80 4.66 16.60 -23.55
CA PRO A 80 6.00 16.26 -23.05
C PRO A 80 6.84 17.43 -22.52
N GLU A 81 6.45 18.68 -22.80
CA GLU A 81 7.15 19.88 -22.29
C GLU A 81 6.67 20.27 -20.89
N GLU A 82 5.44 19.87 -20.50
CA GLU A 82 4.81 20.22 -19.22
C GLU A 82 4.59 18.98 -18.32
N ASP A 83 4.28 17.83 -18.91
CA ASP A 83 4.04 16.56 -18.23
C ASP A 83 5.36 15.78 -18.10
N GLU A 84 5.90 15.73 -16.88
CA GLU A 84 7.14 15.01 -16.59
C GLU A 84 6.95 13.90 -15.54
N LEU A 85 7.80 12.87 -15.62
CA LEU A 85 7.93 11.88 -14.56
C LEU A 85 8.72 12.47 -13.39
N ASN A 86 8.18 12.32 -12.18
CA ASN A 86 8.87 12.73 -10.95
C ASN A 86 10.25 12.04 -10.83
N SER A 87 11.28 12.84 -10.57
CA SER A 87 12.68 12.40 -10.50
C SER A 87 12.92 11.36 -9.40
N ASP A 88 12.27 11.50 -8.24
CA ASP A 88 12.45 10.60 -7.11
C ASP A 88 11.85 9.21 -7.41
N LEU A 89 10.76 9.15 -8.17
CA LEU A 89 10.21 7.90 -8.69
C LEU A 89 11.18 7.23 -9.68
N ILE A 90 11.80 8.00 -10.58
CA ILE A 90 12.81 7.48 -11.54
C ILE A 90 14.04 6.97 -10.79
N GLU A 91 14.55 7.72 -9.82
CA GLU A 91 15.69 7.31 -9.00
C GLU A 91 15.36 6.03 -8.23
N THR A 92 14.20 5.99 -7.57
CA THR A 92 13.73 4.80 -6.86
C THR A 92 13.63 3.59 -7.80
N TRP A 93 13.11 3.78 -9.00
CA TRP A 93 13.01 2.73 -10.01
C TRP A 93 14.38 2.21 -10.41
N THR A 94 15.32 3.11 -10.71
CA THR A 94 16.70 2.78 -11.08
C THR A 94 17.41 2.00 -9.97
N ASN A 95 17.25 2.43 -8.73
CA ASN A 95 17.78 1.73 -7.56
C ASN A 95 17.18 0.32 -7.45
N LEU A 96 15.85 0.18 -7.55
CA LEU A 96 15.17 -1.11 -7.41
C LEU A 96 15.55 -2.12 -8.49
N ILE A 97 15.71 -1.70 -9.75
CA ILE A 97 16.09 -2.62 -10.84
C ILE A 97 17.57 -3.00 -10.83
N SER A 98 18.41 -2.20 -10.15
CA SER A 98 19.84 -2.46 -9.98
C SER A 98 20.12 -3.46 -8.86
N LEU A 99 19.15 -3.73 -7.98
CA LEU A 99 19.30 -4.71 -6.91
C LEU A 99 19.38 -6.14 -7.46
N PRO A 100 20.25 -7.00 -6.88
CA PRO A 100 20.33 -8.39 -7.28
C PRO A 100 18.99 -9.10 -7.01
N LYS A 101 18.50 -9.84 -8.00
CA LYS A 101 17.23 -10.57 -7.87
C LYS A 101 17.42 -11.76 -6.90
N PRO A 102 16.76 -11.77 -5.73
CA PRO A 102 16.82 -12.91 -4.83
C PRO A 102 16.16 -14.13 -5.49
N SER A 103 16.63 -15.34 -5.17
CA SER A 103 16.02 -16.56 -5.67
C SER A 103 14.56 -16.70 -5.20
N GLN A 104 13.74 -17.48 -5.91
CA GLN A 104 12.34 -17.70 -5.51
C GLN A 104 12.22 -18.30 -4.10
N ILE A 105 13.15 -19.18 -3.72
CA ILE A 105 13.17 -19.80 -2.40
C ILE A 105 13.45 -18.76 -1.31
N GLN A 106 14.44 -17.89 -1.52
CA GLN A 106 14.76 -16.81 -0.58
C GLN A 106 13.59 -15.83 -0.43
N GLN A 107 12.92 -15.48 -1.52
CA GLN A 107 11.74 -14.61 -1.49
C GLN A 107 10.58 -15.25 -0.72
N ALA A 108 10.35 -16.57 -0.88
CA ALA A 108 9.28 -17.27 -0.19
C ALA A 108 9.51 -17.34 1.33
N GLN A 109 10.76 -17.47 1.77
CA GLN A 109 11.13 -17.58 3.19
C GLN A 109 11.30 -16.22 3.88
N GLN A 110 11.41 -15.13 3.12
CA GLN A 110 11.63 -13.80 3.66
C GLN A 110 10.42 -13.36 4.50
N LEU A 111 10.68 -13.04 5.77
CA LEU A 111 9.74 -12.31 6.61
C LEU A 111 9.56 -10.91 6.05
N THR A 112 8.31 -10.50 5.90
CA THR A 112 7.92 -9.16 5.50
C THR A 112 7.02 -8.56 6.55
N TYR A 113 7.13 -7.24 6.71
CA TYR A 113 6.24 -6.51 7.59
C TYR A 113 5.05 -6.01 6.77
N ILE A 114 3.85 -6.33 7.22
CA ILE A 114 2.61 -5.85 6.61
C ILE A 114 1.94 -4.89 7.56
N LYS A 115 1.59 -3.70 7.06
CA LYS A 115 0.91 -2.66 7.85
C LYS A 115 -0.54 -2.58 7.41
N TYR A 116 -1.44 -2.94 8.32
CA TYR A 116 -2.87 -2.80 8.15
C TYR A 116 -3.32 -1.47 8.72
N THR A 117 -4.02 -0.68 7.89
CA THR A 117 -4.68 0.55 8.32
C THR A 117 -6.19 0.29 8.37
N ALA A 118 -6.82 0.51 9.52
CA ALA A 118 -8.25 0.35 9.66
C ALA A 118 -9.00 1.44 8.85
N PRO A 119 -10.18 1.14 8.27
CA PRO A 119 -11.00 2.14 7.61
C PRO A 119 -11.44 3.20 8.62
N THR A 120 -11.11 4.47 8.37
CA THR A 120 -11.55 5.58 9.23
C THR A 120 -13.07 5.74 9.11
N THR A 121 -13.81 5.37 10.16
CA THR A 121 -15.28 5.45 10.19
C THR A 121 -15.81 6.74 10.82
N THR A 122 -14.94 7.55 11.44
CA THR A 122 -15.32 8.75 12.19
C THR A 122 -14.55 9.98 11.70
N THR A 123 -15.28 11.09 11.50
CA THR A 123 -14.79 12.41 11.07
C THR A 123 -13.88 13.11 12.10
N THR A 124 -13.64 12.50 13.25
CA THR A 124 -12.76 13.02 14.30
C THR A 124 -11.31 12.76 13.92
N SER A 125 -10.48 13.80 13.99
CA SER A 125 -9.05 13.87 13.66
C SER A 125 -8.14 12.98 14.54
N GLN A 126 -8.46 11.70 14.69
CA GLN A 126 -7.57 10.73 15.29
C GLN A 126 -6.64 10.13 14.22
N ASP A 127 -5.39 9.94 14.61
CA ASP A 127 -4.36 9.28 13.81
C ASP A 127 -4.88 7.91 13.30
N PRO A 128 -4.61 7.52 12.05
CA PRO A 128 -5.10 6.26 11.50
C PRO A 128 -4.66 5.08 12.36
N GLN A 129 -5.63 4.29 12.85
CA GLN A 129 -5.31 3.10 13.64
C GLN A 129 -4.64 2.05 12.75
N THR A 130 -3.39 1.70 13.09
CA THR A 130 -2.60 0.74 12.31
C THR A 130 -2.08 -0.42 13.15
N VAL A 131 -1.96 -1.58 12.52
CA VAL A 131 -1.39 -2.81 13.09
C VAL A 131 -0.31 -3.33 12.14
N ILE A 132 0.87 -3.63 12.68
CA ILE A 132 1.99 -4.18 11.90
C ILE A 132 2.19 -5.64 12.29
N THR A 133 2.17 -6.52 11.30
CA THR A 133 2.50 -7.94 11.43
C THR A 133 3.85 -8.21 10.79
N SER A 134 4.56 -9.24 11.25
CA SER A 134 5.79 -9.76 10.63
C SER A 134 5.54 -11.19 10.20
N GLU A 135 5.46 -11.44 8.89
CA GLU A 135 5.03 -12.73 8.35
C GLU A 135 5.71 -13.06 7.01
N SER A 136 5.86 -14.34 6.67
CA SER A 136 6.38 -14.77 5.38
C SER A 136 5.24 -14.90 4.36
N ARG A 137 5.35 -14.22 3.22
CA ARG A 137 4.34 -14.33 2.13
C ARG A 137 4.21 -15.76 1.60
N GLY A 138 5.31 -16.51 1.57
CA GLY A 138 5.28 -17.92 1.16
C GLY A 138 4.43 -18.79 2.07
N LEU A 139 4.39 -18.51 3.37
CA LEU A 139 3.58 -19.24 4.36
C LEU A 139 2.08 -18.93 4.28
N ILE A 140 1.70 -17.74 3.78
CA ILE A 140 0.31 -17.30 3.66
C ILE A 140 -0.29 -17.64 2.29
N TYR A 141 0.52 -17.57 1.22
CA TYR A 141 0.08 -17.78 -0.16
C TYR A 141 0.27 -19.23 -0.66
N SER A 142 1.16 -20.01 -0.04
CA SER A 142 1.27 -21.45 -0.36
C SER A 142 0.22 -22.24 0.42
N SER A 143 -0.61 -22.97 -0.33
CA SER A 143 -1.37 -24.14 0.13
C SER A 143 -2.86 -24.00 0.45
N GLY A 144 -3.54 -22.87 0.25
CA GLY A 144 -5.01 -22.84 0.42
C GLY A 144 -5.47 -23.42 1.77
N THR A 145 -4.61 -23.33 2.80
CA THR A 145 -4.86 -23.89 4.11
C THR A 145 -5.70 -22.90 4.90
N THR A 146 -6.45 -23.43 5.86
CA THR A 146 -7.38 -22.73 6.75
C THR A 146 -6.77 -21.52 7.50
N GLY A 147 -5.43 -21.36 7.47
CA GLY A 147 -4.71 -20.21 8.04
C GLY A 147 -5.03 -18.87 7.39
N PHE A 148 -5.08 -18.78 6.05
CA PHE A 148 -5.39 -17.52 5.33
C PHE A 148 -6.78 -16.97 5.70
N ARG A 149 -7.78 -17.87 5.76
CA ARG A 149 -9.16 -17.49 6.14
C ARG A 149 -9.32 -17.16 7.62
N THR A 150 -8.58 -17.83 8.50
CA THR A 150 -8.61 -17.56 9.95
C THR A 150 -7.97 -16.22 10.27
N TRP A 151 -6.90 -15.88 9.56
CA TRP A 151 -6.22 -14.60 9.70
C TRP A 151 -7.06 -13.45 9.14
N GLU A 152 -7.64 -13.55 7.93
CA GLU A 152 -8.58 -12.55 7.42
C GLU A 152 -9.78 -12.38 8.35
N ALA A 153 -10.35 -13.47 8.88
CA ALA A 153 -11.46 -13.38 9.83
C ALA A 153 -11.06 -12.68 11.14
N SER A 154 -9.83 -12.92 11.63
CA SER A 154 -9.30 -12.27 12.83
C SER A 154 -9.03 -10.79 12.61
N LEU A 155 -8.52 -10.42 11.43
CA LEU A 155 -8.36 -9.01 11.04
C LEU A 155 -9.71 -8.31 10.86
N HIS A 156 -10.68 -8.99 10.26
CA HIS A 156 -12.03 -8.45 10.08
C HIS A 156 -12.71 -8.27 11.44
N LEU A 157 -12.54 -9.21 12.36
CA LEU A 157 -12.98 -9.09 13.74
C LEU A 157 -12.26 -7.96 14.48
N GLY A 158 -10.93 -7.86 14.37
CA GLY A 158 -10.16 -6.77 14.96
C GLY A 158 -10.58 -5.40 14.43
N THR A 159 -10.84 -5.29 13.13
CA THR A 159 -11.38 -4.09 12.48
C THR A 159 -12.76 -3.76 13.02
N TYR A 160 -13.65 -4.75 13.11
CA TYR A 160 -14.98 -4.57 13.68
C TYR A 160 -14.92 -4.10 15.14
N LEU A 161 -14.10 -4.74 15.98
CA LEU A 161 -13.87 -4.36 17.38
C LEU A 161 -13.29 -2.95 17.53
N SER A 162 -12.60 -2.44 16.50
CA SER A 162 -12.06 -1.08 16.48
C SER A 162 -13.09 -0.02 16.05
N THR A 163 -14.29 -0.42 15.61
CA THR A 163 -15.40 0.51 15.35
C THR A 163 -16.13 0.86 16.67
N PRO A 164 -16.84 1.99 16.75
CA PRO A 164 -17.63 2.34 17.93
C PRO A 164 -18.63 1.25 18.33
N THR A 165 -19.25 0.59 17.36
CA THR A 165 -20.20 -0.52 17.57
C THR A 165 -19.52 -1.74 18.18
N GLY A 166 -18.34 -2.11 17.69
CA GLY A 166 -17.57 -3.24 18.23
C GLY A 166 -16.95 -2.94 19.59
N ALA A 167 -16.47 -1.71 19.82
CA ALA A 167 -15.92 -1.28 21.10
C ALA A 167 -16.98 -1.29 22.22
N ALA A 168 -18.22 -0.87 21.91
CA ALA A 168 -19.36 -0.90 22.83
C ALA A 168 -19.83 -2.32 23.19
N MET A 169 -19.45 -3.34 22.40
CA MET A 169 -19.78 -4.75 22.64
C MET A 169 -18.78 -5.46 23.56
N SER A 170 -17.61 -4.87 23.86
CA SER A 170 -16.74 -5.42 24.89
C SER A 170 -17.32 -5.04 26.26
N PRO A 171 -17.80 -5.99 27.09
CA PRO A 171 -18.18 -5.68 28.44
C PRO A 171 -16.88 -5.37 29.18
N GLY A 172 -16.59 -4.09 29.40
CA GLY A 172 -15.58 -3.68 30.36
C GLY A 172 -16.02 -4.15 31.74
N ASN A 173 -15.40 -5.21 32.24
CA ASN A 173 -15.37 -5.47 33.67
C ASN A 173 -14.54 -4.34 34.30
N GLY A 174 -15.13 -3.67 35.30
CA GLY A 174 -14.41 -2.74 36.18
C GLY A 174 -13.35 -3.42 37.03
#